data_AF-A0A8W8M2V2-F1
#
_entry.id   AF-A0A8W8M2V2-F1
#
_cell.length_a   1.000
_cell.length_b   1.000
_cell.length_c   1.000
_cell.angle_alpha   90.00
_cell.angle_beta   90.00
_cell.angle_gamma   90.00
#
_symmetry.space_group_name_H-M   'P 1'
#
loop_
_entity.id
_entity.type
_entity.pdbx_description
1 polymer ?
#
loop_
_entity_poly.entity_id
_entity_poly.type
_entity_poly.pdbx_seq_one_letter_code
_entity_poly.pdbx_strand_id
1 'polypeptide(L)'
;MQLSDRGKHSSGNLSIYTGQRKILKMIRVFLLIFLYSMAAMCFAQPPWLCRDCVVNGTRYRGNHAFQYNRDCNQYTCKCLCDGTYDCPPALTKDLCRRVETGKGCSVCEVEDTIYAPGRFRFAFACYLYDCDCNCDGSWQCPAERTINLC
;
A
#
# COMPACT_ATOMS: atom_id res chain seq x y z
N MET A 1 61.75 12.42 75.90
CA MET A 1 61.12 11.09 76.10
C MET A 1 59.63 11.20 75.84
N GLN A 2 59.10 10.30 75.00
CA GLN A 2 57.68 10.14 74.66
C GLN A 2 56.83 9.59 75.82
N LEU A 3 55.52 9.82 75.76
CA LEU A 3 54.34 9.06 76.27
C LEU A 3 53.15 10.07 76.26
N SER A 4 51.89 9.80 75.93
CA SER A 4 51.09 8.65 75.48
C SER A 4 49.68 9.18 75.09
N ASP A 5 48.95 8.43 74.26
CA ASP A 5 47.61 8.71 73.69
C ASP A 5 46.47 9.03 74.68
N ARG A 6 45.45 9.80 74.23
CA ARG A 6 44.04 9.36 74.05
C ARG A 6 43.05 10.51 73.72
N GLY A 7 42.43 10.40 72.55
CA GLY A 7 40.97 10.40 72.32
C GLY A 7 40.12 11.66 72.57
N LYS A 8 39.50 12.20 71.51
CA LYS A 8 38.06 12.03 71.21
C LYS A 8 37.64 12.71 69.91
N HIS A 9 37.03 11.91 69.04
CA HIS A 9 36.14 12.32 67.96
C HIS A 9 34.95 13.12 68.51
N SER A 10 34.56 14.20 67.83
CA SER A 10 33.15 14.53 67.65
C SER A 10 32.95 15.29 66.34
N SER A 11 32.17 14.66 65.46
CA SER A 11 31.66 15.18 64.21
C SER A 11 30.77 16.42 64.43
N GLY A 12 30.78 17.33 63.45
CA GLY A 12 29.87 18.47 63.35
C GLY A 12 29.46 18.68 61.89
N ASN A 13 28.30 18.12 61.54
CA ASN A 13 27.60 18.15 60.25
C ASN A 13 27.55 19.52 59.55
N LEU A 14 27.76 19.55 58.23
CA LEU A 14 26.97 20.40 57.34
C LEU A 14 27.05 19.92 55.88
N SER A 15 25.90 19.95 55.19
CA SER A 15 25.73 19.86 53.72
C SER A 15 25.28 18.51 53.12
N ILE A 16 23.98 18.17 53.26
CA ILE A 16 23.32 17.12 52.43
C ILE A 16 21.98 17.59 51.80
N TYR A 17 21.51 18.82 52.04
CA TYR A 17 20.13 19.23 51.66
C TYR A 17 19.95 19.99 50.34
N THR A 18 21.00 20.17 49.51
CA THR A 18 20.91 20.91 48.23
C THR A 18 20.95 20.05 46.96
N GLY A 19 21.11 18.72 47.09
CA GLY A 19 21.19 17.78 45.95
C GLY A 19 19.85 17.25 45.42
N GLN A 20 18.81 17.16 46.25
CA GLN A 20 17.59 16.42 45.89
C GLN A 20 16.56 17.19 45.05
N ARG A 21 16.55 18.54 45.07
CA ARG A 21 15.62 19.33 44.22
C ARG A 21 16.02 19.40 42.75
N LYS A 22 17.32 19.22 42.43
CA LYS A 22 17.82 19.24 41.04
C LYS A 22 17.43 17.98 40.28
N ILE A 23 17.48 16.83 40.94
CA ILE A 23 17.15 15.52 40.37
C ILE A 23 15.65 15.44 40.03
N LEU A 24 14.77 15.91 40.93
CA LEU A 24 13.31 15.90 40.68
C LEU A 24 12.89 16.85 39.54
N LYS A 25 13.59 17.99 39.38
CA LYS A 25 13.40 18.90 38.23
C LYS A 25 13.88 18.26 36.93
N MET A 26 15.01 17.54 36.95
CA MET A 26 15.50 16.82 35.77
C MET A 26 14.54 15.69 35.36
N ILE A 27 14.00 14.93 36.32
CA ILE A 27 13.04 13.86 36.04
C ILE A 27 11.75 14.42 35.41
N ARG A 28 11.24 15.57 35.89
CA ARG A 28 10.08 16.23 35.29
C ARG A 28 10.34 16.70 33.85
N VAL A 29 11.52 17.25 33.58
CA VAL A 29 11.90 17.68 32.22
C VAL A 29 12.03 16.47 31.29
N PHE A 30 12.67 15.39 31.75
CA PHE A 30 12.78 14.16 30.97
C PHE A 30 11.42 13.50 30.68
N LEU A 31 10.50 13.45 31.65
CA LEU A 31 9.15 12.94 31.45
C LEU A 31 8.36 13.79 30.45
N LEU A 32 8.46 15.11 30.53
CA LEU A 32 7.82 16.01 29.57
C LEU A 32 8.39 15.84 28.15
N ILE A 33 9.71 15.70 28.01
CA ILE A 33 10.36 15.45 26.71
C ILE A 33 9.96 14.08 26.15
N PHE A 34 9.93 13.02 26.97
CA PHE A 34 9.48 11.70 26.54
C PHE A 34 8.02 11.69 26.09
N LEU A 35 7.13 12.35 26.84
CA LEU A 35 5.72 12.50 26.49
C LEU A 35 5.54 13.32 25.20
N TYR A 36 6.33 14.38 25.00
CA TYR A 36 6.31 15.19 23.78
C TYR A 36 6.81 14.40 22.56
N SER A 37 7.86 13.60 22.72
CA SER A 37 8.41 12.76 21.66
C SER A 37 7.49 11.60 21.26
N MET A 38 6.73 11.03 22.21
CA MET A 38 5.72 10.01 21.91
C MET A 38 4.53 10.59 21.13
N ALA A 39 4.14 11.84 21.41
CA ALA A 39 3.08 12.54 20.66
C ALA A 39 3.52 12.90 19.22
N ALA A 40 4.81 13.16 19.00
CA ALA A 40 5.37 13.47 17.68
C ALA A 40 5.48 12.27 16.72
N MET A 41 5.20 11.04 17.19
CA MET A 41 5.13 9.85 16.32
C MET A 41 3.77 9.65 15.64
N CYS A 42 2.79 10.51 15.92
CA CYS A 42 1.60 10.60 15.09
C CYS A 42 1.98 11.41 13.84
N PHE A 43 2.01 10.82 12.65
CA PHE A 43 1.70 11.44 11.34
C PHE A 43 2.27 10.67 10.13
N ALA A 44 3.18 9.71 10.32
CA ALA A 44 3.61 8.82 9.24
C ALA A 44 3.30 7.36 9.60
N GLN A 45 2.23 6.80 9.03
CA GLN A 45 1.95 5.38 9.16
C GLN A 45 3.14 4.59 8.60
N PRO A 46 3.65 3.55 9.31
CA PRO A 46 4.77 2.76 8.82
C PRO A 46 4.40 2.09 7.48
N PRO A 47 5.36 1.91 6.55
CA PRO A 47 5.10 1.46 5.17
C PRO A 47 4.50 0.05 5.03
N TRP A 48 4.25 -0.63 6.15
CA TRP A 48 3.77 -2.00 6.26
C TRP A 48 2.26 -2.02 6.58
N LEU A 49 1.65 -0.84 6.78
CA LEU A 49 0.26 -0.65 7.19
C LEU A 49 -0.58 0.05 6.11
N CYS A 50 -0.19 -0.04 4.84
CA CYS A 50 -0.97 0.54 3.75
C CYS A 50 -2.19 -0.35 3.46
N ARG A 51 -3.37 0.25 3.40
CA ARG A 51 -4.62 -0.45 3.06
C ARG A 51 -4.64 -0.76 1.57
N ASP A 52 -5.18 -1.93 1.24
CA ASP A 52 -5.44 -2.31 -0.16
C ASP A 52 -6.61 -1.51 -0.72
N CYS A 53 -6.55 -1.23 -2.02
CA CYS A 53 -7.64 -0.62 -2.77
C CYS A 53 -8.53 -1.70 -3.37
N VAL A 54 -9.85 -1.45 -3.41
CA VAL A 54 -10.80 -2.31 -4.12
C VAL A 54 -11.33 -1.54 -5.33
N VAL A 55 -11.01 -2.02 -6.53
CA VAL A 55 -11.45 -1.44 -7.80
C VAL A 55 -12.16 -2.52 -8.62
N ASN A 56 -13.41 -2.28 -8.98
CA ASN A 56 -14.29 -3.24 -9.66
C ASN A 56 -14.33 -4.63 -8.98
N GLY A 57 -14.25 -4.69 -7.65
CA GLY A 57 -14.21 -5.95 -6.88
C GLY A 57 -12.83 -6.62 -6.78
N THR A 58 -11.82 -6.13 -7.51
CA THR A 58 -10.44 -6.61 -7.45
C THR A 58 -9.63 -5.84 -6.40
N ARG A 59 -8.82 -6.56 -5.61
CA ARG A 59 -7.92 -5.97 -4.61
C ARG A 59 -6.55 -5.66 -5.21
N TYR A 60 -6.07 -4.44 -4.96
CA TYR A 60 -4.75 -3.97 -5.36
C TYR A 60 -3.96 -3.53 -4.13
N ARG A 61 -2.66 -3.85 -4.14
CA ARG A 61 -1.78 -3.61 -2.99
C ARG A 61 -1.63 -2.11 -2.68
N GLY A 62 -1.80 -1.76 -1.41
CA GLY A 62 -1.57 -0.40 -0.91
C GLY A 62 -0.19 0.16 -1.25
N ASN A 63 -0.13 1.40 -1.72
CA ASN A 63 1.09 2.10 -2.19
C ASN A 63 1.71 1.58 -3.50
N HIS A 64 0.97 0.81 -4.30
CA HIS A 64 1.44 0.33 -5.60
C HIS A 64 0.65 0.94 -6.76
N ALA A 65 1.34 1.08 -7.90
CA ALA A 65 0.68 1.34 -9.16
C ALA A 65 0.06 0.05 -9.71
N PHE A 66 -1.06 0.19 -10.41
CA PHE A 66 -1.75 -0.92 -11.07
C PHE A 66 -2.40 -0.44 -12.36
N GLN A 67 -2.77 -1.40 -13.20
CA GLN A 67 -3.56 -1.16 -14.39
C GLN A 67 -4.84 -2.00 -14.30
N TYR A 68 -5.93 -1.43 -14.76
CA TYR A 68 -7.16 -2.18 -15.01
C TYR A 68 -7.84 -1.63 -16.25
N ASN A 69 -8.60 -2.48 -16.90
CA ASN A 69 -9.36 -2.11 -18.08
C ASN A 69 -10.83 -2.02 -17.72
N ARG A 70 -11.52 -1.04 -18.30
CA ARG A 70 -12.98 -0.91 -18.24
C ARG A 70 -13.45 -0.11 -19.43
N ASP A 71 -14.55 -0.53 -20.05
CA ASP A 71 -15.19 0.20 -21.15
C ASP A 71 -14.16 0.57 -22.24
N CYS A 72 -13.31 -0.41 -22.58
CA CYS A 72 -12.22 -0.26 -23.53
C CYS A 72 -11.13 0.79 -23.22
N ASN A 73 -11.06 1.26 -21.98
CA ASN A 73 -10.00 2.15 -21.50
C ASN A 73 -9.08 1.40 -20.55
N GLN A 74 -7.77 1.50 -20.77
CA GLN A 74 -6.78 1.07 -19.79
C GLN A 74 -6.45 2.24 -18.88
N TYR A 75 -6.83 2.11 -17.61
CA TYR A 75 -6.50 3.08 -16.58
C TYR A 75 -5.18 2.70 -15.92
N THR A 76 -4.26 3.65 -15.84
CA THR A 76 -3.06 3.51 -15.00
C THR A 76 -3.31 4.27 -13.71
N CYS A 77 -3.36 3.54 -12.60
CA CYS A 77 -3.77 4.08 -11.31
C CYS A 77 -2.71 3.84 -10.24
N LYS A 78 -2.78 4.62 -9.16
CA LYS A 78 -2.01 4.42 -7.94
C LYS A 78 -2.94 4.17 -6.78
N CYS A 79 -2.74 3.04 -6.09
CA CYS A 79 -3.39 2.78 -4.81
C CYS A 79 -2.63 3.54 -3.71
N LEU A 80 -3.33 4.41 -2.99
CA LEU A 80 -2.79 5.20 -1.88
C LEU A 80 -2.83 4.39 -0.58
N CYS A 81 -1.97 4.71 0.40
CA CYS A 81 -1.89 3.95 1.65
C CYS A 81 -3.17 4.01 2.50
N ASP A 82 -4.01 5.02 2.28
CA ASP A 82 -5.30 5.14 2.94
C ASP A 82 -6.38 4.24 2.29
N GLY A 83 -6.05 3.46 1.25
CA GLY A 83 -6.99 2.58 0.55
C GLY A 83 -7.85 3.30 -0.50
N THR A 84 -7.64 4.60 -0.70
CA THR A 84 -8.17 5.33 -1.86
C THR A 84 -7.25 5.12 -3.07
N TYR A 85 -7.74 5.40 -4.27
CA TYR A 85 -6.94 5.28 -5.49
C TYR A 85 -7.14 6.49 -6.40
N ASP A 86 -6.11 6.81 -7.16
CA ASP A 86 -6.13 7.87 -8.15
C ASP A 86 -5.77 7.32 -9.53
N CYS A 87 -6.52 7.72 -10.55
CA CYS A 87 -6.38 7.30 -11.95
C CYS A 87 -6.36 8.57 -12.82
N PRO A 88 -5.20 9.21 -13.00
CA PRO A 88 -5.12 10.45 -13.76
C PRO A 88 -5.60 10.25 -15.21
N PRO A 89 -6.53 11.08 -15.72
CA PRO A 89 -7.03 10.93 -17.09
C PRO A 89 -5.93 10.98 -18.15
N ALA A 90 -4.87 11.75 -17.91
CA ALA A 90 -3.71 11.86 -18.79
C ALA A 90 -2.93 10.54 -19.00
N LEU A 91 -3.11 9.56 -18.10
CA LEU A 91 -2.48 8.24 -18.18
C LEU A 91 -3.45 7.15 -18.68
N THR A 92 -4.69 7.53 -19.00
CA THR A 92 -5.70 6.62 -19.56
C THR A 92 -5.42 6.40 -21.04
N LYS A 93 -5.40 5.14 -21.46
CA LYS A 93 -5.23 4.76 -22.87
C LYS A 93 -6.54 4.21 -23.41
N ASP A 94 -6.99 4.80 -24.51
CA ASP A 94 -8.09 4.26 -25.30
C ASP A 94 -7.59 3.04 -26.08
N LEU A 95 -8.05 1.85 -25.69
CA LEU A 95 -7.71 0.59 -26.36
C LEU A 95 -8.60 0.34 -27.58
N CYS A 96 -9.73 1.04 -27.69
CA CYS A 96 -10.69 0.94 -28.79
C CYS A 96 -10.44 1.91 -29.92
N ARG A 97 -9.62 2.95 -29.71
CA ARG A 97 -9.10 3.80 -30.78
C ARG A 97 -8.24 2.94 -31.70
N ARG A 98 -8.94 2.28 -32.63
CA ARG A 98 -8.50 1.37 -33.69
C ARG A 98 -7.06 0.94 -33.45
N VAL A 99 -6.89 -0.20 -32.78
CA VAL A 99 -5.59 -0.87 -32.69
C VAL A 99 -4.98 -0.79 -34.09
N GLU A 100 -3.90 -0.03 -34.22
CA GLU A 100 -3.12 0.24 -35.44
C GLU A 100 -2.45 -1.08 -35.92
N THR A 101 -3.21 -2.16 -36.02
CA THR A 101 -2.87 -3.40 -36.72
C THR A 101 -2.94 -3.21 -38.24
N GLY A 102 -2.98 -1.96 -38.71
CA GLY A 102 -3.04 -1.58 -40.12
C GLY A 102 -4.39 -1.86 -40.82
N LYS A 103 -5.41 -2.37 -40.11
CA LYS A 103 -6.68 -2.83 -40.72
C LYS A 103 -7.97 -2.26 -40.13
N GLY A 104 -7.90 -1.41 -39.10
CA GLY A 104 -9.09 -0.72 -38.58
C GLY A 104 -10.12 -1.60 -37.86
N CYS A 105 -9.70 -2.73 -37.29
CA CYS A 105 -10.56 -3.63 -36.52
C CYS A 105 -10.68 -3.18 -35.04
N SER A 106 -11.85 -3.37 -34.45
CA SER A 106 -12.14 -3.17 -33.02
C SER A 106 -11.66 -4.35 -32.19
N VAL A 107 -11.35 -4.09 -30.90
CA VAL A 107 -11.04 -5.12 -29.91
C VAL A 107 -12.31 -5.71 -29.30
N CYS A 108 -12.19 -6.87 -28.65
CA CYS A 108 -13.29 -7.50 -27.92
C CYS A 108 -13.05 -7.44 -26.41
N GLU A 109 -14.06 -7.01 -25.66
CA GLU A 109 -14.04 -6.97 -24.20
C GLU A 109 -14.87 -8.13 -23.63
N VAL A 110 -14.23 -9.00 -22.85
CA VAL A 110 -14.79 -10.20 -22.21
C VAL A 110 -14.43 -10.18 -20.73
N GLU A 111 -15.42 -10.05 -19.84
CA GLU A 111 -15.21 -10.06 -18.37
C GLU A 111 -14.03 -9.14 -17.95
N ASP A 112 -14.09 -7.88 -18.37
CA ASP A 112 -13.07 -6.83 -18.16
C ASP A 112 -11.69 -7.08 -18.81
N THR A 113 -11.54 -8.14 -19.62
CA THR A 113 -10.32 -8.46 -20.35
C THR A 113 -10.47 -8.10 -21.83
N ILE A 114 -9.45 -7.46 -22.40
CA ILE A 114 -9.48 -6.99 -23.78
C ILE A 114 -8.62 -7.90 -24.66
N TYR A 115 -9.23 -8.38 -25.74
CA TYR A 115 -8.64 -9.29 -26.71
C TYR A 115 -8.50 -8.62 -28.08
N ALA A 116 -7.36 -8.87 -28.73
CA ALA A 116 -7.14 -8.44 -30.10
C ALA A 116 -8.07 -9.22 -31.07
N PRO A 117 -8.36 -8.65 -32.25
CA PRO A 117 -9.10 -9.36 -33.30
C PRO A 117 -8.50 -10.73 -33.61
N GLY A 118 -9.35 -11.73 -33.81
CA GLY A 118 -8.96 -13.11 -34.06
C GLY A 118 -9.27 -14.05 -32.90
N ARG A 119 -8.60 -15.20 -32.88
CA ARG A 119 -8.90 -16.29 -31.95
C ARG A 119 -8.20 -16.09 -30.61
N PHE A 120 -8.91 -16.29 -29.51
CA PHE A 120 -8.37 -16.19 -28.16
C PHE A 120 -8.95 -17.26 -27.24
N ARG A 121 -8.27 -17.50 -26.11
CA ARG A 121 -8.75 -18.40 -25.05
C ARG A 121 -9.01 -17.61 -23.78
N PHE A 122 -10.11 -17.93 -23.12
CA PHE A 122 -10.56 -17.28 -21.90
C PHE A 122 -11.00 -18.37 -20.91
N ALA A 123 -10.54 -18.28 -19.66
CA ALA A 123 -10.86 -19.26 -18.63
C ALA A 123 -11.81 -18.63 -17.60
N PHE A 124 -12.97 -19.25 -17.39
CA PHE A 124 -13.97 -18.77 -16.44
C PHE A 124 -14.77 -19.91 -15.85
N ALA A 125 -15.01 -19.85 -14.53
CA ALA A 125 -15.82 -20.81 -13.80
C ALA A 125 -15.50 -22.29 -14.10
N CYS A 126 -14.21 -22.66 -14.14
CA CYS A 126 -13.70 -24.01 -14.46
C CYS A 126 -13.78 -24.44 -15.93
N TYR A 127 -14.15 -23.55 -16.84
CA TYR A 127 -14.17 -23.83 -18.28
C TYR A 127 -13.10 -23.03 -19.01
N LEU A 128 -12.45 -23.67 -19.98
CA LEU A 128 -11.61 -23.02 -20.97
C LEU A 128 -12.43 -22.81 -22.24
N TYR A 129 -12.76 -21.56 -22.53
CA TYR A 129 -13.45 -21.15 -23.74
C TYR A 129 -12.44 -20.84 -24.84
N ASP A 130 -12.77 -21.27 -26.07
CA ASP A 130 -12.03 -20.97 -27.28
C ASP A 130 -12.90 -20.10 -28.21
N CYS A 131 -12.61 -18.80 -28.20
CA CYS A 131 -13.49 -17.75 -28.70
C CYS A 131 -12.90 -17.07 -29.95
N ASP A 132 -13.78 -16.49 -30.75
CA ASP A 132 -13.43 -15.64 -31.89
C ASP A 132 -13.82 -14.20 -31.58
N CYS A 133 -12.86 -13.28 -31.75
CA CYS A 133 -13.08 -11.83 -31.73
C CYS A 133 -13.18 -11.29 -33.16
N ASN A 134 -14.35 -10.76 -33.51
CA ASN A 134 -14.61 -10.20 -34.83
C ASN A 134 -14.08 -8.76 -34.94
N CYS A 135 -13.85 -8.29 -36.16
CA CYS A 135 -13.32 -6.95 -36.41
C CYS A 135 -14.27 -5.81 -36.04
N ASP A 136 -15.55 -6.08 -35.79
CA ASP A 136 -16.52 -5.11 -35.28
C ASP A 136 -16.54 -5.02 -33.74
N GLY A 137 -15.76 -5.86 -33.05
CA GLY A 137 -15.69 -5.93 -31.60
C GLY A 137 -16.69 -6.92 -30.99
N SER A 138 -17.54 -7.55 -31.82
CA SER A 138 -18.36 -8.67 -31.37
C SER A 138 -17.50 -9.92 -31.15
N TRP A 139 -17.88 -10.76 -30.20
CA TRP A 139 -17.17 -11.99 -29.91
C TRP A 139 -18.14 -13.14 -29.62
N GLN A 140 -17.66 -14.35 -29.86
CA GLN A 140 -18.42 -15.57 -29.61
C GLN A 140 -17.51 -16.70 -29.12
N CYS A 141 -18.03 -17.49 -28.18
CA CYS A 141 -17.37 -18.67 -27.63
C CYS A 141 -18.26 -19.90 -27.85
N PRO A 142 -18.08 -20.66 -28.95
CA PRO A 142 -18.91 -21.81 -29.25
C PRO A 142 -18.76 -22.93 -28.21
N ALA A 143 -19.89 -23.53 -27.81
CA ALA A 143 -19.94 -24.54 -26.77
C ALA A 143 -19.12 -25.79 -27.14
N GLU A 144 -19.12 -26.17 -28.42
CA GLU A 144 -18.38 -27.32 -28.94
C GLU A 144 -16.86 -27.20 -28.83
N ARG A 145 -16.34 -25.98 -28.59
CA ARG A 145 -14.90 -25.72 -28.37
C ARG A 145 -14.57 -25.40 -26.92
N THR A 146 -15.53 -25.54 -26.02
CA THR A 146 -15.33 -25.29 -24.58
C THR A 146 -14.89 -26.58 -23.88
N ILE A 147 -13.85 -26.48 -23.06
CA ILE A 147 -13.28 -27.62 -22.33
C ILE A 147 -13.56 -27.44 -20.84
N ASN A 148 -14.08 -28.47 -20.18
CA ASN A 148 -14.17 -28.51 -18.71
C ASN A 148 -12.79 -28.85 -18.13
N LEU A 149 -12.30 -27.98 -17.24
CA LEU A 149 -11.03 -28.17 -16.53
C LEU A 149 -11.22 -28.78 -15.14
N CYS A 150 -12.46 -28.86 -14.68
CA CYS A 150 -12.92 -29.76 -13.64
C CYS A 150 -13.24 -31.13 -14.30
#